data_AF-A0A9P9MLN3-F1
#
_entry.id   AF-A0A9P9MLN3-F1
#
_cell.length_a   1.000
_cell.length_b   1.000
_cell.length_c   1.000
_cell.angle_alpha   90.00
_cell.angle_beta   90.00
_cell.angle_gamma   90.00
#
_symmetry.space_group_name_H-M   'P 1'
#
loop_
_entity.id
_entity.type
_entity.pdbx_description
1 polymer ?
#
loop_
_entity_poly.entity_id
_entity_poly.type
_entity_poly.pdbx_seq_one_letter_code
_entity_poly.pdbx_strand_id
1 'polypeptide(L)'
;MDDLSSLCTICHIETPIYTCPRCTLQTCSLECSKRHKVRSMCNGIRDPTVFLPISEVATPWGLDHDYNFIHGIETRMSRTEKVLIEDLELVSKDELERARSGETIDEFNRRKGTKNNEPPGEACIERVLNRDHIRVIKAPKGMRRNKENTTAWSKNQRSIHWQVEWIREGNRRSLYRALGHKPIGDFYDAMCEEERRLGMTDEERREEKRIERKRRADDHKEQLAKKARIESEAYNLTTVPLLQDPDTGAWNMMPFCSVVEDSTMSDPPSIPPPKTRNYNFYLHRPLTPASFPKVLVPICPTKPLTEQLRKRDVLEFPTIHVLPNKTENLPEGFMLEADFLKAIGDKSKGVADTEMDDSDDTSSDDSSSSEESDSDESMEDGEIV
;
A
#
# COMPACT_ATOMS: atom_id res chain seq x y z
N MET A 1 78.70 -2.89 -3.13
CA MET A 1 77.72 -3.86 -3.63
C MET A 1 76.43 -3.52 -2.91
N ASP A 2 75.61 -2.70 -3.54
CA ASP A 2 74.32 -2.30 -2.97
C ASP A 2 73.36 -3.48 -3.11
N ASP A 3 72.87 -3.96 -1.98
CA ASP A 3 71.99 -5.13 -1.91
C ASP A 3 70.59 -4.74 -2.46
N LEU A 4 70.19 -5.35 -3.57
CA LEU A 4 68.93 -5.08 -4.27
C LEU A 4 67.69 -5.37 -3.38
N SER A 5 67.88 -6.06 -2.26
CA SER A 5 66.88 -6.31 -1.22
C SER A 5 66.47 -5.04 -0.44
N SER A 6 67.32 -4.01 -0.42
CA SER A 6 67.13 -2.78 0.37
C SER A 6 66.35 -1.68 -0.37
N LEU A 7 66.12 -1.87 -1.68
CA LEU A 7 65.43 -0.92 -2.55
C LEU A 7 64.00 -1.38 -2.84
N CYS A 8 63.15 -0.43 -3.24
CA CYS A 8 61.76 -0.72 -3.58
C CYS A 8 61.65 -1.80 -4.65
N THR A 9 60.85 -2.84 -4.37
CA THR A 9 60.62 -4.00 -5.26
C THR A 9 59.94 -3.69 -6.60
N ILE A 10 59.47 -2.45 -6.81
CA ILE A 10 58.74 -2.03 -8.00
C ILE A 10 59.56 -1.11 -8.89
N CYS A 11 60.31 -0.16 -8.31
CA CYS A 11 61.12 0.80 -9.06
C CYS A 11 62.64 0.58 -8.90
N HIS A 12 63.09 -0.12 -7.85
CA HIS A 12 64.50 -0.38 -7.52
C HIS A 12 65.41 0.86 -7.46
N ILE A 13 64.85 2.04 -7.16
CA ILE A 13 65.59 3.31 -7.10
C ILE A 13 65.68 3.83 -5.66
N GLU A 14 64.55 3.87 -4.96
CA GLU A 14 64.42 4.45 -3.62
C GLU A 14 64.17 3.36 -2.57
N THR A 15 64.51 3.66 -1.31
CA THR A 15 64.21 2.78 -0.18
C THR A 15 62.69 2.72 0.07
N PRO A 16 62.15 1.56 0.51
CA PRO A 16 60.72 1.42 0.73
C PRO A 16 60.24 2.16 1.99
N ILE A 17 59.05 2.77 1.89
CA ILE A 17 58.39 3.52 2.97
C ILE A 17 57.07 2.85 3.39
N TYR A 18 56.40 2.18 2.45
CA TYR A 18 55.08 1.60 2.62
C TYR A 18 55.12 0.08 2.48
N THR A 19 54.37 -0.63 3.32
CA THR A 19 54.22 -2.08 3.27
C THR A 19 52.78 -2.45 2.96
N CYS A 20 52.57 -3.31 1.95
CA CYS A 20 51.24 -3.77 1.60
C CYS A 20 50.67 -4.72 2.68
N PRO A 21 49.46 -4.51 3.20
CA PRO A 21 48.90 -5.33 4.28
C PRO A 21 48.48 -6.73 3.84
N ARG A 22 48.41 -7.02 2.53
CA ARG A 22 48.05 -8.35 2.00
C ARG A 22 49.26 -9.23 1.72
N CYS A 23 50.19 -8.73 0.92
CA CYS A 23 51.35 -9.49 0.44
C CYS A 23 52.68 -9.03 1.03
N THR A 24 52.64 -8.16 2.05
CA THR A 24 53.81 -7.59 2.77
C THR A 24 54.88 -6.93 1.88
N LEU A 25 54.54 -6.68 0.60
CA LEU A 25 55.45 -6.09 -0.38
C LEU A 25 55.73 -4.62 -0.06
N GLN A 26 57.01 -4.30 -0.02
CA GLN A 26 57.55 -3.00 0.36
C GLN A 26 57.70 -2.08 -0.86
N THR A 27 57.18 -0.86 -0.76
CA THR A 27 57.12 0.14 -1.84
C THR A 27 57.58 1.52 -1.35
N CYS A 28 58.29 2.30 -2.18
CA CYS A 28 58.78 3.64 -1.79
C CYS A 28 57.69 4.73 -1.86
N SER A 29 56.73 4.59 -2.76
CA SER A 29 55.74 5.64 -3.06
C SER A 29 54.35 5.09 -3.34
N LEU A 30 53.34 5.96 -3.29
CA LEU A 30 51.96 5.62 -3.62
C LEU A 30 51.79 5.14 -5.08
N GLU A 31 52.65 5.62 -5.98
CA GLU A 31 52.66 5.20 -7.38
C GLU A 31 53.20 3.77 -7.50
N CYS A 32 54.26 3.43 -6.76
CA CYS A 32 54.74 2.05 -6.64
C CYS A 32 53.72 1.14 -5.94
N SER A 33 52.99 1.66 -4.94
CA SER A 33 51.95 0.89 -4.25
C SER A 33 50.74 0.60 -5.15
N LYS A 34 50.33 1.52 -6.03
CA LYS A 34 49.31 1.24 -7.05
C LYS A 34 49.81 0.28 -8.13
N ARG A 35 51.05 0.47 -8.59
CA ARG A 35 51.65 -0.35 -9.64
C ARG A 35 51.82 -1.81 -9.20
N HIS A 36 52.16 -2.10 -7.94
CA HIS A 36 52.18 -3.50 -7.47
C HIS A 36 50.79 -4.12 -7.41
N LYS A 37 49.76 -3.37 -7.00
CA LYS A 37 48.38 -3.89 -6.94
C LYS A 37 47.91 -4.37 -8.31
N VAL A 38 48.26 -3.64 -9.36
CA VAL A 38 47.96 -4.02 -10.74
C VAL A 38 48.84 -5.19 -11.22
N ARG A 39 50.17 -5.09 -11.05
CA ARG A 39 51.11 -6.11 -11.55
C ARG A 39 50.97 -7.47 -10.87
N SER A 40 50.71 -7.47 -9.56
CA SER A 40 50.61 -8.69 -8.73
C SER A 40 49.15 -9.10 -8.47
N MET A 41 48.18 -8.50 -9.17
CA MET A 41 46.74 -8.73 -8.96
C MET A 41 46.33 -8.69 -7.47
N CYS A 42 46.93 -7.77 -6.72
CA CYS A 42 46.73 -7.65 -5.29
C CYS A 42 45.67 -6.59 -4.98
N ASN A 43 44.58 -6.97 -4.30
CA ASN A 43 43.54 -6.02 -3.87
C ASN A 43 44.03 -5.05 -2.76
N GLY A 44 45.19 -5.32 -2.14
CA GLY A 44 45.76 -4.51 -1.06
C GLY A 44 44.93 -4.50 0.24
N ILE A 45 44.01 -5.46 0.40
CA ILE A 45 43.20 -5.64 1.61
C ILE A 45 43.77 -6.85 2.34
N ARG A 46 44.07 -6.69 3.64
CA ARG A 46 44.52 -7.80 4.50
C ARG A 46 43.50 -8.93 4.43
N ASP A 47 43.96 -10.15 4.21
CA ASP A 47 43.08 -11.32 4.23
C ASP A 47 42.93 -11.78 5.70
N PRO A 48 41.73 -11.67 6.30
CA PRO A 48 41.50 -12.08 7.68
C PRO A 48 41.41 -13.60 7.84
N THR A 49 41.35 -14.37 6.74
CA THR A 49 41.15 -15.82 6.76
C THR A 49 42.44 -16.63 6.64
N VAL A 50 43.59 -15.96 6.66
CA VAL A 50 44.90 -16.61 6.59
C VAL A 50 45.11 -17.47 7.83
N PHE A 51 45.48 -18.73 7.62
CA PHE A 51 45.78 -19.66 8.70
C PHE A 51 46.90 -19.14 9.59
N LEU A 52 46.64 -19.06 10.89
CA LEU A 52 47.63 -18.76 11.93
C LEU A 52 47.74 -19.98 12.87
N PRO A 53 48.96 -20.40 13.23
CA PRO A 53 49.12 -21.47 14.21
C PRO A 53 48.60 -21.03 15.57
N ILE A 54 48.10 -21.97 16.37
CA ILE A 54 47.48 -21.70 17.70
C ILE A 54 48.40 -20.88 18.61
N SER A 55 49.71 -21.10 18.55
CA SER A 55 50.70 -20.34 19.32
C SER A 55 50.72 -18.85 19.00
N GLU A 56 50.43 -18.47 17.76
CA GLU A 56 50.37 -17.07 17.33
C GLU A 56 48.99 -16.45 17.59
N VAL A 57 47.93 -17.25 17.51
CA VAL A 57 46.55 -16.81 17.84
C VAL A 57 46.43 -16.53 19.34
N ALA A 58 47.03 -17.35 20.20
CA ALA A 58 47.04 -17.17 21.66
C ALA A 58 47.92 -16.00 22.14
N THR A 59 48.26 -15.06 21.26
CA THR A 59 48.92 -13.79 21.60
C THR A 59 47.89 -12.66 21.67
N PRO A 60 48.14 -11.58 22.43
CA PRO A 60 47.24 -10.41 22.46
C PRO A 60 46.94 -9.85 21.07
N TRP A 61 47.94 -9.86 20.18
CA TRP A 61 47.77 -9.41 18.80
C TRP A 61 46.86 -10.32 17.96
N GLY A 62 46.98 -11.63 18.13
CA GLY A 62 46.11 -12.62 17.46
C GLY A 62 44.65 -12.48 17.91
N LEU A 63 44.42 -12.28 19.22
CA LEU A 63 43.09 -12.04 19.77
C LEU A 63 42.48 -10.73 19.25
N ASP A 64 43.25 -9.64 19.21
CA ASP A 64 42.79 -8.36 18.67
C ASP A 64 42.42 -8.46 17.19
N HIS A 65 43.18 -9.25 16.41
CA HIS A 65 42.88 -9.49 15.00
C HIS A 65 41.50 -10.12 14.81
N ASP A 66 41.23 -11.22 15.53
CA ASP A 66 39.97 -11.95 15.43
C ASP A 66 38.79 -11.15 16.00
N TYR A 67 39.02 -10.43 17.10
CA TYR A 67 38.04 -9.50 17.65
C TYR A 67 37.64 -8.44 16.63
N ASN A 68 38.60 -7.78 15.98
CA ASN A 68 38.33 -6.76 14.97
C ASN A 68 37.59 -7.32 13.76
N PHE A 69 37.90 -8.56 13.35
CA PHE A 69 37.19 -9.24 12.28
C PHE A 69 35.72 -9.52 12.63
N ILE A 70 35.47 -10.15 13.79
CA ILE A 70 34.13 -10.48 14.27
C ILE A 70 33.32 -9.18 14.50
N HIS A 71 33.91 -8.21 15.20
CA HIS A 71 33.27 -6.92 15.43
C HIS A 71 32.94 -6.18 14.13
N GLY A 72 33.81 -6.30 13.12
CA GLY A 72 33.57 -5.78 11.78
C GLY A 72 32.38 -6.44 11.09
N ILE A 73 32.21 -7.77 11.25
CA ILE A 73 31.03 -8.50 10.74
C ILE A 73 29.76 -8.03 11.46
N GLU A 74 29.76 -8.04 12.80
CA GLU A 74 28.62 -7.62 13.61
C GLU A 74 28.18 -6.20 13.26
N THR A 75 29.13 -5.27 13.19
CA THR A 75 28.84 -3.88 12.85
C THR A 75 28.24 -3.76 11.45
N ARG A 76 28.74 -4.52 10.47
CA ARG A 76 28.15 -4.53 9.11
C ARG A 76 26.75 -5.12 9.13
N MET A 77 26.51 -6.22 9.84
CA MET A 77 25.18 -6.81 9.98
C MET A 77 24.19 -5.83 10.64
N SER A 78 24.59 -5.17 11.74
CA SER A 78 23.76 -4.17 12.41
C SER A 78 23.48 -2.96 11.51
N ARG A 79 24.44 -2.51 10.71
CA ARG A 79 24.22 -1.43 9.73
C ARG A 79 23.22 -1.85 8.65
N THR A 80 23.38 -3.05 8.08
CA THR A 80 22.44 -3.59 7.09
C THR A 80 21.05 -3.73 7.68
N GLU A 81 20.92 -4.23 8.90
CA GLU A 81 19.65 -4.34 9.62
C GLU A 81 18.95 -2.98 9.77
N LYS A 82 19.69 -1.93 10.17
CA LYS A 82 19.16 -0.56 10.23
C LYS A 82 18.69 -0.06 8.87
N VAL A 83 19.48 -0.25 7.82
CA VAL A 83 19.09 0.17 6.46
C VAL A 83 17.82 -0.54 5.99
N LEU A 84 17.69 -1.85 6.25
CA LEU A 84 16.53 -2.63 5.84
C LEU A 84 15.25 -2.25 6.60
N ILE A 85 15.36 -1.94 7.89
CA ILE A 85 14.22 -1.65 8.77
C ILE A 85 13.84 -0.17 8.75
N GLU A 86 14.82 0.74 8.90
CA GLU A 86 14.58 2.18 9.09
C GLU A 86 14.55 2.92 7.75
N ASP A 87 15.58 2.76 6.90
CA ASP A 87 15.68 3.56 5.67
C ASP A 87 14.71 3.04 4.59
N LEU A 88 14.79 1.74 4.31
CA LEU A 88 14.04 1.12 3.23
C LEU A 88 12.68 0.58 3.70
N GLU A 89 12.51 0.31 4.99
CA GLU A 89 11.28 -0.25 5.59
C GLU A 89 10.78 -1.51 4.86
N LEU A 90 11.71 -2.35 4.37
CA LEU A 90 11.37 -3.54 3.59
C LEU A 90 10.89 -4.69 4.47
N VAL A 91 11.46 -4.78 5.67
CA VAL A 91 11.26 -5.91 6.59
C VAL A 91 11.00 -5.34 7.98
N SER A 92 10.04 -5.90 8.71
CA SER A 92 9.85 -5.50 10.11
C SER A 92 10.88 -6.17 11.00
N LYS A 93 11.21 -5.55 12.13
CA LYS A 93 12.14 -6.14 13.11
C LYS A 93 11.74 -7.57 13.50
N ASP A 94 10.45 -7.78 13.77
CA ASP A 94 9.88 -9.08 14.12
C ASP A 94 9.99 -10.11 12.99
N GLU A 95 9.91 -9.68 11.73
CA GLU A 95 10.08 -10.55 10.56
C GLU A 95 11.54 -10.97 10.37
N LEU A 96 12.48 -10.05 10.61
CA LEU A 96 13.91 -10.34 10.56
C LEU A 96 14.35 -11.27 11.70
N GLU A 97 13.86 -11.04 12.92
CA GLU A 97 14.11 -11.92 14.08
C GLU A 97 13.60 -13.34 13.79
N ARG A 98 12.39 -13.48 13.25
CA ARG A 98 11.82 -14.77 12.87
C ARG A 98 12.67 -15.50 11.83
N ALA A 99 13.11 -14.77 10.78
CA ALA A 99 13.94 -15.34 9.73
C ALA A 99 15.29 -15.83 10.26
N ARG A 100 15.89 -15.15 11.25
CA ARG A 100 17.14 -15.59 11.89
C ARG A 100 16.96 -16.85 12.72
N SER A 101 15.84 -16.98 13.43
CA SER A 101 15.58 -18.14 14.28
C SER A 101 15.13 -19.37 13.48
N GLY A 102 14.75 -19.23 12.21
CA GLY A 102 14.18 -20.32 11.42
C GLY A 102 12.82 -20.80 11.92
N GLU A 103 12.16 -20.02 12.79
CA GLU A 103 10.87 -20.35 13.38
C GLU A 103 9.75 -20.24 12.34
N THR A 104 8.78 -21.15 12.40
CA THR A 104 7.54 -21.00 11.64
C THR A 104 6.71 -19.83 12.18
N ILE A 105 5.78 -19.31 11.36
CA ILE A 105 4.92 -18.18 11.77
C ILE A 105 4.13 -18.50 13.05
N ASP A 106 3.67 -19.74 13.20
CA ASP A 106 2.87 -20.19 14.32
C ASP A 106 3.69 -20.36 15.61
N GLU A 107 4.94 -20.81 15.51
CA GLU A 107 5.86 -20.87 16.65
C GLU A 107 6.22 -19.47 17.14
N PHE A 108 6.52 -18.56 16.21
CA PHE A 108 6.81 -17.17 16.53
C PHE A 108 5.63 -16.49 17.24
N ASN A 109 4.41 -16.68 16.74
CA ASN A 109 3.19 -16.13 17.33
C ASN A 109 2.90 -16.71 18.73
N ARG A 110 3.12 -18.01 18.92
CA ARG A 110 3.03 -18.68 20.24
C ARG A 110 4.02 -18.08 21.23
N ARG A 111 5.28 -17.89 20.83
CA ARG A 111 6.34 -17.31 21.68
C ARG A 111 6.04 -15.86 22.09
N LYS A 112 5.59 -15.03 21.15
CA LYS A 112 5.23 -13.62 21.43
C LYS A 112 3.89 -13.48 22.15
N GLY A 113 3.13 -14.56 22.36
CA GLY A 113 1.78 -14.50 22.92
C GLY A 113 0.79 -13.68 22.08
N THR A 114 1.11 -13.46 20.80
CA THR A 114 0.26 -12.71 19.87
C THR A 114 -0.79 -13.68 19.34
N LYS A 115 -2.01 -13.62 19.87
CA LYS A 115 -3.13 -14.29 19.21
C LYS A 115 -3.24 -13.70 17.80
N ASN A 116 -3.39 -14.55 16.78
CA ASN A 116 -3.69 -14.19 15.39
C ASN A 116 -5.08 -13.52 15.27
N ASN A 117 -5.33 -12.49 16.07
CA ASN A 117 -6.47 -11.63 15.88
C ASN A 117 -6.05 -10.66 14.79
N GLU A 118 -6.41 -10.97 13.54
CA GLU A 118 -6.42 -9.97 12.48
C GLU A 118 -7.00 -8.67 13.03
N PRO A 119 -6.34 -7.53 12.82
CA PRO A 119 -6.82 -6.28 13.38
C PRO A 119 -8.26 -6.10 12.90
N PRO A 120 -9.23 -5.83 13.80
CA PRO A 120 -10.64 -5.94 13.47
C PRO A 120 -11.06 -5.05 12.28
N GLY A 121 -10.26 -4.03 11.94
CA GLY A 121 -10.43 -3.22 10.74
C GLY A 121 -10.05 -3.93 9.43
N GLU A 122 -8.94 -4.65 9.38
CA GLU A 122 -8.50 -5.34 8.15
C GLU A 122 -9.46 -6.46 7.77
N ALA A 123 -9.87 -7.28 8.74
CA ALA A 123 -10.89 -8.31 8.53
C ALA A 123 -12.26 -7.72 8.09
N CYS A 124 -12.56 -6.47 8.44
CA CYS A 124 -13.74 -5.77 7.92
C CYS A 124 -13.54 -5.29 6.48
N ILE A 125 -12.35 -4.77 6.15
CA ILE A 125 -11.99 -4.38 4.78
C ILE A 125 -12.07 -5.62 3.88
N GLU A 126 -11.39 -6.70 4.25
CA GLU A 126 -11.34 -7.94 3.48
C GLU A 126 -12.73 -8.54 3.25
N ARG A 127 -13.61 -8.53 4.25
CA ARG A 127 -15.02 -8.92 4.07
C ARG A 127 -15.73 -8.10 2.98
N VAL A 128 -15.51 -6.79 2.94
CA VAL A 128 -16.09 -5.92 1.89
C VAL A 128 -15.45 -6.19 0.53
N LEU A 129 -14.12 -6.37 0.47
CA LEU A 129 -13.42 -6.70 -0.77
C LEU A 129 -13.92 -8.02 -1.36
N ASN A 130 -14.07 -9.05 -0.52
CA ASN A 130 -14.57 -10.37 -0.95
C ASN A 130 -16.03 -10.30 -1.41
N ARG A 131 -16.89 -9.60 -0.66
CA ARG A 131 -18.31 -9.41 -1.03
C ARG A 131 -18.48 -8.70 -2.37
N ASP A 132 -17.68 -7.67 -2.61
CA ASP A 132 -17.74 -6.86 -3.83
C ASP A 132 -16.77 -7.36 -4.92
N HIS A 133 -16.12 -8.51 -4.72
CA HIS A 133 -15.13 -9.11 -5.64
C HIS A 133 -14.05 -8.10 -6.10
N ILE A 134 -13.55 -7.29 -5.17
CA ILE A 134 -12.50 -6.30 -5.42
C ILE A 134 -11.17 -6.95 -5.08
N ARG A 135 -10.29 -7.10 -6.06
CA ARG A 135 -8.95 -7.66 -5.84
C ARG A 135 -7.95 -6.53 -5.64
N VAL A 136 -7.48 -6.37 -4.41
CA VAL A 136 -6.45 -5.39 -4.06
C VAL A 136 -5.09 -6.07 -4.09
N ILE A 137 -4.24 -5.63 -5.01
CA ILE A 137 -2.86 -6.09 -5.17
C ILE A 137 -2.00 -5.17 -4.31
N LYS A 138 -1.51 -5.68 -3.17
CA LYS A 138 -0.61 -4.94 -2.29
C LYS A 138 0.75 -4.75 -2.98
N ALA A 139 1.28 -3.54 -2.93
CA ALA A 139 2.63 -3.23 -3.39
C ALA A 139 3.62 -3.75 -2.33
N PRO A 140 4.84 -4.12 -2.74
CA PRO A 140 5.85 -4.55 -1.79
C PRO A 140 6.13 -3.47 -0.72
N LYS A 141 6.45 -3.92 0.49
CA LYS A 141 6.89 -3.05 1.58
C LYS A 141 8.06 -2.18 1.13
N GLY A 142 8.14 -0.95 1.64
CA GLY A 142 9.16 0.02 1.26
C GLY A 142 8.94 0.74 -0.07
N MET A 143 8.04 0.25 -0.94
CA MET A 143 7.72 0.98 -2.18
C MET A 143 6.82 2.19 -1.94
N ARG A 144 6.95 3.21 -2.79
CA ARG A 144 6.24 4.50 -2.66
C ARG A 144 4.72 4.34 -2.47
N ARG A 145 4.06 3.50 -3.28
CA ARG A 145 2.60 3.26 -3.15
C ARG A 145 2.24 2.59 -1.81
N ASN A 146 3.06 1.67 -1.32
CA ASN A 146 2.79 1.02 -0.04
C ASN A 146 2.91 2.05 1.11
N LYS A 147 3.97 2.88 1.10
CA LYS A 147 4.18 3.94 2.11
C LYS A 147 3.09 5.01 2.10
N GLU A 148 2.56 5.36 0.93
CA GLU A 148 1.51 6.38 0.78
C GLU A 148 0.10 5.84 1.08
N ASN A 149 -0.05 4.52 1.22
CA ASN A 149 -1.34 3.92 1.45
C ASN A 149 -1.82 4.20 2.89
N THR A 150 -2.93 4.91 3.03
CA THR A 150 -3.61 5.14 4.33
C THR A 150 -5.04 4.60 4.34
N THR A 151 -5.34 3.62 3.47
CA THR A 151 -6.64 2.94 3.44
C THR A 151 -6.92 2.30 4.79
N ALA A 152 -8.05 2.65 5.40
CA ALA A 152 -8.41 2.15 6.72
C ALA A 152 -9.92 1.95 6.87
N TRP A 153 -10.32 1.10 7.82
CA TRP A 153 -11.72 0.89 8.15
C TRP A 153 -12.26 2.00 9.08
N SER A 154 -13.35 2.65 8.68
CA SER A 154 -14.06 3.59 9.54
C SER A 154 -15.14 2.86 10.34
N LYS A 155 -14.96 2.74 11.67
CA LYS A 155 -15.93 2.08 12.56
C LYS A 155 -17.27 2.83 12.60
N ASN A 156 -17.23 4.17 12.67
CA ASN A 156 -18.44 5.01 12.79
C ASN A 156 -19.34 4.90 11.56
N GLN A 157 -18.74 4.83 10.37
CA GLN A 157 -19.46 4.83 9.11
C GLN A 157 -19.57 3.42 8.49
N ARG A 158 -18.99 2.40 9.15
CA ARG A 158 -18.96 1.00 8.73
C ARG A 158 -18.57 0.83 7.24
N SER A 159 -17.57 1.60 6.81
CA SER A 159 -17.15 1.70 5.42
C SER A 159 -15.62 1.83 5.34
N ILE A 160 -15.06 1.39 4.21
CA ILE A 160 -13.66 1.61 3.88
C ILE A 160 -13.44 3.11 3.64
N HIS A 161 -12.41 3.66 4.25
CA HIS A 161 -11.87 4.98 3.93
C HIS A 161 -10.66 4.77 3.02
N TRP A 162 -10.88 4.96 1.73
CA TRP A 162 -9.89 4.69 0.70
C TRP A 162 -8.86 5.82 0.61
N GLN A 163 -7.59 5.48 0.47
CA GLN A 163 -6.62 6.37 -0.16
C GLN A 163 -6.97 6.44 -1.66
N VAL A 164 -6.87 7.59 -2.30
CA VAL A 164 -7.14 7.74 -3.73
C VAL A 164 -6.07 8.63 -4.36
N GLU A 165 -5.52 8.18 -5.49
CA GLU A 165 -4.65 8.98 -6.33
C GLU A 165 -5.47 9.75 -7.36
N TRP A 166 -5.33 11.07 -7.37
CA TRP A 166 -5.98 11.93 -8.35
C TRP A 166 -4.93 12.45 -9.33
N ILE A 167 -5.16 12.23 -10.62
CA ILE A 167 -4.31 12.71 -11.70
C ILE A 167 -5.12 13.69 -12.54
N ARG A 168 -4.74 14.96 -12.49
CA ARG A 168 -5.38 16.04 -13.28
C ARG A 168 -4.60 16.30 -14.57
N GLU A 169 -5.23 17.06 -15.47
CA GLU A 169 -4.59 17.58 -16.67
C GLU A 169 -3.27 18.30 -16.32
N GLY A 170 -2.19 17.94 -17.03
CA GLY A 170 -0.82 18.36 -16.69
C GLY A 170 -0.06 17.44 -15.70
N ASN A 171 -0.52 16.20 -15.49
CA ASN A 171 0.11 15.19 -14.61
C ASN A 171 0.31 15.63 -13.16
N ARG A 172 -0.53 16.56 -12.67
CA ARG A 172 -0.54 16.92 -11.26
C ARG A 172 -1.14 15.77 -10.46
N ARG A 173 -0.29 15.17 -9.63
CA ARG A 173 -0.61 14.05 -8.76
C ARG A 173 -0.98 14.57 -7.37
N SER A 174 -2.19 14.25 -6.93
CA SER A 174 -2.68 14.58 -5.59
C SER A 174 -3.16 13.30 -4.89
N LEU A 175 -2.95 13.23 -3.57
CA LEU A 175 -3.30 12.07 -2.76
C LEU A 175 -4.29 12.49 -1.68
N TYR A 176 -5.51 11.97 -1.75
CA TYR A 176 -6.60 12.33 -0.82
C TYR A 176 -7.37 11.09 -0.38
N ARG A 177 -8.01 11.19 0.78
CA ARG A 177 -8.83 10.11 1.32
C ARG A 177 -10.29 10.27 0.93
N ALA A 178 -10.94 9.18 0.57
CA ALA A 178 -12.35 9.15 0.15
C ALA A 178 -13.12 8.04 0.88
N LEU A 179 -14.27 8.38 1.46
CA LEU A 179 -15.15 7.40 2.09
C LEU A 179 -15.88 6.60 1.01
N GLY A 180 -15.73 5.28 1.05
CA GLY A 180 -16.19 4.38 -0.01
C GLY A 180 -17.69 4.42 -0.33
N HIS A 181 -18.54 4.80 0.63
CA HIS A 181 -20.01 4.84 0.47
C HIS A 181 -20.54 6.20 -0.05
N LYS A 182 -19.70 7.24 -0.14
CA LYS A 182 -20.12 8.55 -0.66
C LYS A 182 -19.81 8.68 -2.15
N PRO A 183 -20.54 9.53 -2.88
CA PRO A 183 -20.29 9.78 -4.30
C PRO A 183 -18.89 10.28 -4.58
N ILE A 184 -18.26 9.76 -5.65
CA ILE A 184 -16.89 10.14 -6.00
C ILE A 184 -16.74 11.62 -6.40
N GLY A 185 -17.76 12.19 -7.03
CA GLY A 185 -17.77 13.58 -7.44
C GLY A 185 -17.73 14.54 -6.25
N ASP A 186 -18.41 14.21 -5.16
CA ASP A 186 -18.46 15.07 -3.98
C ASP A 186 -17.09 15.17 -3.29
N PHE A 187 -16.28 14.11 -3.33
CA PHE A 187 -14.90 14.14 -2.86
C PHE A 187 -14.01 15.03 -3.71
N TYR A 188 -14.14 14.94 -5.03
CA TYR A 188 -13.35 15.76 -5.93
C TYR A 188 -13.68 17.25 -5.76
N ASP A 189 -14.96 17.58 -5.61
CA ASP A 189 -15.42 18.93 -5.32
C ASP A 189 -14.83 19.44 -4.00
N ALA A 190 -14.91 18.62 -2.93
CA ALA A 190 -14.37 18.97 -1.62
C ALA A 190 -12.84 19.16 -1.66
N MET A 191 -12.12 18.33 -2.40
CA MET A 191 -10.68 18.49 -2.64
C MET A 191 -10.37 19.81 -3.35
N CYS A 192 -11.12 20.15 -4.40
CA CYS A 192 -10.91 21.41 -5.13
C CYS A 192 -11.22 22.62 -4.23
N GLU A 193 -12.26 22.54 -3.40
CA GLU A 193 -12.58 23.57 -2.40
C GLU A 193 -11.48 23.72 -1.35
N GLU A 194 -10.88 22.62 -0.88
CA GLU A 194 -9.78 22.63 0.07
C GLU A 194 -8.52 23.26 -0.53
N GLU A 195 -8.12 22.87 -1.73
CA GLU A 195 -6.98 23.48 -2.44
C GLU A 195 -7.20 24.97 -2.69
N ARG A 196 -8.42 25.37 -3.08
CA ARG A 196 -8.77 26.79 -3.20
C ARG A 196 -8.56 27.51 -1.87
N ARG A 197 -9.05 26.96 -0.76
CA ARG A 197 -8.93 27.54 0.59
C ARG A 197 -7.50 27.66 1.09
N LEU A 198 -6.63 26.75 0.70
CA LEU A 198 -5.20 26.81 1.00
C LEU A 198 -4.52 27.93 0.19
N GLY A 199 -4.97 28.19 -1.04
CA GLY A 199 -4.51 29.31 -1.86
C GLY A 199 -5.05 30.69 -1.47
N MET A 200 -6.14 30.74 -0.69
CA MET A 200 -6.71 32.02 -0.21
C MET A 200 -5.78 32.69 0.80
N THR A 201 -5.67 34.02 0.69
CA THR A 201 -5.00 34.84 1.71
C THR A 201 -5.75 34.76 3.04
N ASP A 202 -5.05 35.06 4.14
CA ASP A 202 -5.67 35.03 5.47
C ASP A 202 -6.83 36.03 5.61
N GLU A 203 -6.81 37.13 4.86
CA GLU A 203 -7.88 38.12 4.82
C GLU A 203 -9.14 37.57 4.17
N GLU A 204 -9.02 36.98 2.98
CA GLU A 204 -10.14 36.37 2.29
C GLU A 204 -10.71 35.17 3.08
N ARG A 205 -9.85 34.41 3.78
CA ARG A 205 -10.28 33.32 4.68
C ARG A 205 -11.09 33.84 5.86
N ARG A 206 -10.76 35.01 6.42
CA ARG A 206 -11.54 35.64 7.50
C ARG A 206 -12.89 36.14 6.98
N GLU A 207 -12.92 36.72 5.79
CA GLU A 207 -14.16 37.20 5.19
C GLU A 207 -15.11 36.04 4.86
N GLU A 208 -14.60 34.94 4.27
CA GLU A 208 -15.42 33.74 4.00
C GLU A 208 -15.99 33.15 5.30
N LYS A 209 -15.20 33.10 6.38
CA LYS A 209 -15.70 32.68 7.70
C LYS A 209 -16.77 33.62 8.25
N ARG A 210 -16.68 34.93 7.98
CA ARG A 210 -17.68 35.93 8.39
C ARG A 210 -18.99 35.72 7.62
N ILE A 211 -18.91 35.50 6.31
CA ILE A 211 -20.06 35.21 5.44
C ILE A 211 -20.73 33.90 5.87
N GLU A 212 -19.96 32.83 6.09
CA GLU A 212 -20.50 31.53 6.53
C GLU A 212 -21.18 31.63 7.91
N ARG A 213 -20.60 32.38 8.86
CA ARG A 213 -21.23 32.64 10.16
C ARG A 213 -22.54 33.41 10.02
N LYS A 214 -22.58 34.41 9.14
CA LYS A 214 -23.80 35.17 8.83
C LYS A 214 -24.87 34.24 8.26
N ARG A 215 -24.52 33.40 7.27
CA ARG A 215 -25.45 32.43 6.68
C ARG A 215 -26.02 31.46 7.72
N ARG A 216 -25.19 30.90 8.60
CA ARG A 216 -25.68 30.02 9.68
C ARG A 216 -26.59 30.74 10.68
N ALA A 217 -26.31 32.01 10.97
CA ALA A 217 -27.16 32.82 11.84
C ALA A 217 -28.51 33.10 11.17
N ASP A 218 -28.52 33.37 9.87
CA ASP A 218 -29.72 33.57 9.06
C ASP A 218 -30.54 32.26 8.97
N ASP A 219 -29.90 31.13 8.69
CA ASP A 219 -30.53 29.79 8.67
C ASP A 219 -31.15 29.44 10.04
N HIS A 220 -30.43 29.70 11.14
CA HIS A 220 -30.93 29.47 12.49
C HIS A 220 -32.12 30.37 12.83
N LYS A 221 -32.09 31.64 12.40
CA LYS A 221 -33.20 32.57 12.55
C LYS A 221 -34.42 32.13 11.75
N GLU A 222 -34.22 31.61 10.53
CA GLU A 222 -35.29 31.06 9.70
C GLU A 222 -35.91 29.79 10.33
N GLN A 223 -35.09 28.90 10.88
CA GLN A 223 -35.58 27.71 11.60
C GLN A 223 -36.41 28.08 12.83
N LEU A 224 -35.98 29.07 13.60
CA LEU A 224 -36.75 29.59 14.74
C LEU A 224 -38.07 30.23 14.29
N ALA A 225 -38.06 30.99 13.19
CA ALA A 225 -39.27 31.57 12.62
C ALA A 225 -40.25 30.49 12.12
N LYS A 226 -39.76 29.43 11.48
CA LYS A 226 -40.57 28.26 11.08
C LYS A 226 -41.17 27.55 12.30
N LYS A 227 -40.39 27.35 13.36
CA LYS A 227 -40.87 26.73 14.60
C LYS A 227 -41.96 27.57 15.28
N ALA A 228 -41.76 28.90 15.35
CA ALA A 228 -42.74 29.82 15.91
C ALA A 228 -44.04 29.87 15.08
N ARG A 229 -43.97 29.75 13.74
CA ARG A 229 -45.16 29.62 12.89
C ARG A 229 -45.94 28.33 13.15
N ILE A 230 -45.25 27.19 13.27
CA ILE A 230 -45.89 25.90 13.59
C ILE A 230 -46.53 25.92 14.97
N GLU A 231 -45.84 26.47 15.98
CA GLU A 231 -46.39 26.63 17.34
C GLU A 231 -47.58 27.61 17.34
N SER A 232 -47.54 28.61 16.45
CA SER A 232 -48.64 29.55 16.26
C SER A 232 -49.88 28.94 15.62
N GLU A 233 -49.68 28.02 14.68
CA GLU A 233 -50.77 27.28 14.05
C GLU A 233 -51.34 26.21 15.00
N ALA A 234 -50.51 25.66 15.89
CA ALA A 234 -50.94 24.69 16.91
C ALA A 234 -51.90 25.28 17.96
N TYR A 235 -51.76 26.56 18.35
CA TYR A 235 -52.69 27.18 19.31
C TYR A 235 -54.07 27.47 18.70
N ASN A 236 -54.19 27.56 17.37
CA ASN A 236 -55.48 27.75 16.68
C ASN A 236 -56.32 26.46 16.58
N LEU A 237 -55.74 25.29 16.88
CA LEU A 237 -56.45 23.99 16.94
C LEU A 237 -56.94 23.63 18.36
N THR A 238 -57.01 24.59 19.28
CA THR A 238 -57.50 24.36 20.66
C THR A 238 -59.04 24.36 20.77
N THR A 239 -59.76 24.10 19.69
CA THR A 239 -61.14 23.61 19.80
C THR A 239 -61.05 22.09 19.71
N VAL A 240 -61.19 21.42 20.85
CA VAL A 240 -61.24 19.96 20.93
C VAL A 240 -62.23 19.46 19.89
N PRO A 241 -61.80 18.70 18.85
CA PRO A 241 -62.75 18.10 17.92
C PRO A 241 -63.58 17.10 18.73
N LEU A 242 -64.89 17.31 18.83
CA LEU A 242 -65.81 16.33 19.39
C LEU A 242 -65.68 15.05 18.55
N LEU A 243 -65.03 14.04 19.13
CA LEU A 243 -64.69 12.77 18.46
C LEU A 243 -65.95 11.95 18.10
N GLN A 244 -67.09 12.30 18.68
CA GLN A 244 -68.40 11.73 18.38
C GLN A 244 -69.42 12.86 18.26
N ASP A 245 -70.19 12.86 17.16
CA ASP A 245 -71.23 13.85 16.92
C ASP A 245 -72.40 13.62 17.90
N PRO A 246 -72.84 14.64 18.67
CA PRO A 246 -73.90 14.50 19.68
C PRO A 246 -75.26 14.11 19.10
N ASP A 247 -75.57 14.48 17.87
CA ASP A 247 -76.92 14.30 17.29
C ASP A 247 -77.05 12.98 16.51
N THR A 248 -75.94 12.47 15.99
CA THR A 248 -75.92 11.24 15.18
C THR A 248 -75.21 10.07 15.83
N GLY A 249 -74.49 10.29 16.94
CA GLY A 249 -73.74 9.24 17.65
C GLY A 249 -72.63 8.59 16.82
N ALA A 250 -72.32 9.13 15.64
CA ALA A 250 -71.31 8.63 14.74
C ALA A 250 -69.93 9.10 15.19
N TRP A 251 -68.96 8.18 15.17
CA TRP A 251 -67.56 8.52 15.39
C TRP A 251 -67.04 9.27 14.17
N ASN A 252 -66.55 10.49 14.37
CA ASN A 252 -65.89 11.27 13.32
C ASN A 252 -64.48 10.69 13.10
N MET A 253 -64.42 9.56 12.42
CA MET A 253 -63.19 9.01 11.86
C MET A 253 -62.89 9.77 10.57
N MET A 254 -62.33 10.98 10.72
CA MET A 254 -61.70 11.65 9.59
C MET A 254 -60.64 10.69 9.03
N PRO A 255 -60.71 10.27 7.76
CA PRO A 255 -59.59 9.57 7.14
C PRO A 255 -58.42 10.53 7.19
N PHE A 256 -57.27 10.07 7.67
CA PHE A 256 -55.99 10.77 7.52
C PHE A 256 -55.58 10.69 6.04
N CYS A 257 -56.34 11.33 5.17
CA CYS A 257 -55.99 11.61 3.78
C CYS A 257 -56.41 13.07 3.55
N SER A 258 -55.45 13.98 3.72
CA SER A 258 -55.67 15.41 3.54
C SER A 258 -55.91 15.74 2.08
N VAL A 259 -57.14 16.19 1.77
CA VAL A 259 -57.58 16.82 0.52
C VAL A 259 -57.70 18.32 0.85
N VAL A 260 -56.61 19.07 0.63
CA VAL A 260 -56.37 20.12 -0.39
C VAL A 260 -57.25 21.37 -0.27
N GLU A 261 -56.61 22.55 -0.14
CA GLU A 261 -56.75 23.67 -1.09
C GLU A 261 -55.86 24.88 -0.73
N ASP A 262 -55.18 25.38 -1.76
CA ASP A 262 -54.60 26.71 -1.97
C ASP A 262 -53.74 27.34 -0.86
N SER A 263 -52.50 26.86 -0.77
CA SER A 263 -51.38 27.65 -0.26
C SER A 263 -50.21 27.39 -1.19
N THR A 264 -49.71 28.44 -1.82
CA THR A 264 -48.54 28.45 -2.70
C THR A 264 -47.49 27.48 -2.16
N MET A 265 -47.35 26.36 -2.87
CA MET A 265 -46.42 25.28 -2.59
C MET A 265 -45.01 25.86 -2.54
N SER A 266 -44.54 26.17 -1.34
CA SER A 266 -43.11 26.24 -1.06
C SER A 266 -42.55 24.85 -1.30
N ASP A 267 -41.65 24.76 -2.27
CA ASP A 267 -41.00 23.55 -2.75
C ASP A 267 -40.59 22.59 -1.60
N PRO A 268 -40.69 21.26 -1.81
CA PRO A 268 -40.03 20.29 -0.93
C PRO A 268 -38.54 20.67 -0.82
N PRO A 269 -37.84 20.40 0.31
CA PRO A 269 -36.46 20.84 0.49
C PRO A 269 -35.65 20.41 -0.73
N SER A 270 -35.30 21.38 -1.58
CA SER A 270 -34.79 21.11 -2.90
C SER A 270 -33.58 20.21 -2.72
N ILE A 271 -33.68 18.98 -3.22
CA ILE A 271 -32.48 18.21 -3.53
C ILE A 271 -31.64 19.18 -4.35
N PRO A 272 -30.44 19.58 -3.88
CA PRO A 272 -29.66 20.58 -4.59
C PRO A 272 -29.54 20.10 -6.04
N PRO A 273 -29.76 20.98 -7.03
CA PRO A 273 -29.71 20.58 -8.43
C PRO A 273 -28.41 19.82 -8.66
N PRO A 274 -28.43 18.70 -9.42
CA PRO A 274 -27.24 17.90 -9.64
C PRO A 274 -26.15 18.83 -10.14
N LYS A 275 -25.07 18.96 -9.35
CA LYS A 275 -23.95 19.84 -9.70
C LYS A 275 -23.47 19.45 -11.09
N THR A 276 -23.64 20.33 -12.07
CA THR A 276 -23.14 20.13 -13.43
C THR A 276 -21.63 20.28 -13.37
N ARG A 277 -20.94 19.16 -13.58
CA ARG A 277 -19.48 19.09 -13.51
C ARG A 277 -18.91 19.19 -14.91
N ASN A 278 -17.89 20.02 -15.09
CA ASN A 278 -17.22 20.20 -16.38
C ASN A 278 -16.09 19.17 -16.60
N TYR A 279 -16.11 18.06 -15.88
CA TYR A 279 -15.06 17.04 -15.88
C TYR A 279 -15.66 15.63 -15.83
N ASN A 280 -14.96 14.72 -16.49
CA ASN A 280 -15.23 13.29 -16.50
C ASN A 280 -14.16 12.57 -15.70
N PHE A 281 -14.60 11.51 -15.01
CA PHE A 281 -13.75 10.70 -14.16
C PHE A 281 -13.45 9.37 -14.82
N TYR A 282 -12.20 8.93 -14.71
CA TYR A 282 -11.74 7.67 -15.26
C TYR A 282 -10.88 6.92 -14.26
N LEU A 283 -11.20 5.67 -13.98
CA LEU A 283 -10.40 4.78 -13.15
C LEU A 283 -9.30 4.13 -13.98
N HIS A 284 -8.06 4.15 -13.50
CA HIS A 284 -6.94 3.48 -14.15
C HIS A 284 -6.94 1.96 -13.89
N ARG A 285 -6.82 1.15 -14.94
CA ARG A 285 -6.71 -0.31 -14.84
C ARG A 285 -5.24 -0.72 -14.59
N PRO A 286 -4.93 -1.42 -13.49
CA PRO A 286 -3.57 -1.90 -13.24
C PRO A 286 -3.20 -3.11 -14.11
N LEU A 287 -1.90 -3.45 -14.15
CA LEU A 287 -1.33 -4.63 -14.83
C LEU A 287 -1.60 -4.71 -16.34
N THR A 288 -1.67 -3.57 -17.01
CA THR A 288 -1.77 -3.51 -18.47
C THR A 288 -0.39 -3.69 -19.11
N PRO A 289 -0.26 -4.48 -20.20
CA PRO A 289 1.03 -4.64 -20.87
C PRO A 289 1.55 -3.30 -21.39
N ALA A 290 2.87 -3.08 -21.30
CA ALA A 290 3.51 -1.83 -21.72
C ALA A 290 3.33 -1.50 -23.22
N SER A 291 2.94 -2.49 -24.03
CA SER A 291 2.61 -2.31 -25.45
C SER A 291 1.34 -1.49 -25.67
N PHE A 292 0.45 -1.39 -24.68
CA PHE A 292 -0.79 -0.64 -24.78
C PHE A 292 -0.67 0.72 -24.07
N PRO A 293 -1.36 1.75 -24.59
CA PRO A 293 -1.56 3.01 -23.87
C PRO A 293 -2.25 2.77 -22.51
N LYS A 294 -2.23 3.77 -21.63
CA LYS A 294 -2.84 3.64 -20.29
C LYS A 294 -4.33 3.40 -20.41
N VAL A 295 -4.81 2.29 -19.84
CA VAL A 295 -6.20 1.87 -19.96
C VAL A 295 -7.04 2.50 -18.85
N LEU A 296 -8.12 3.15 -19.27
CA LEU A 296 -9.01 3.93 -18.44
C LEU A 296 -10.44 3.40 -18.51
N VAL A 297 -11.13 3.44 -17.36
CA VAL A 297 -12.51 3.00 -17.21
C VAL A 297 -13.38 4.18 -16.80
N PRO A 298 -14.38 4.59 -17.60
CA PRO A 298 -15.28 5.67 -17.23
C PRO A 298 -16.02 5.36 -15.91
N ILE A 299 -16.06 6.33 -15.00
CA ILE A 299 -16.80 6.23 -13.73
C ILE A 299 -17.81 7.36 -13.57
N CYS A 300 -18.99 7.04 -13.04
CA CYS A 300 -20.06 7.99 -12.78
C CYS A 300 -19.76 8.82 -11.50
N PRO A 301 -19.89 10.15 -11.53
CA PRO A 301 -19.59 11.01 -10.37
C PRO A 301 -20.58 10.84 -9.19
N THR A 302 -21.79 10.38 -9.48
CA THR A 302 -22.90 10.27 -8.50
C THR A 302 -22.89 8.96 -7.72
N LYS A 303 -22.15 7.95 -8.19
CA LYS A 303 -22.11 6.62 -7.57
C LYS A 303 -21.01 6.54 -6.50
N PRO A 304 -21.18 5.68 -5.48
CA PRO A 304 -20.17 5.51 -4.45
C PRO A 304 -18.92 4.79 -4.98
N LEU A 305 -17.76 5.20 -4.48
CA LEU A 305 -16.46 4.69 -4.96
C LEU A 305 -16.36 3.16 -4.83
N THR A 306 -16.74 2.58 -3.69
CA THR A 306 -16.61 1.13 -3.48
C THR A 306 -17.46 0.31 -4.46
N GLU A 307 -18.66 0.79 -4.80
CA GLU A 307 -19.52 0.11 -5.79
C GLU A 307 -18.88 0.13 -7.19
N GLN A 308 -18.21 1.22 -7.54
CA GLN A 308 -17.51 1.35 -8.81
C GLN A 308 -16.23 0.52 -8.88
N LEU A 309 -15.67 0.09 -7.76
CA LEU A 309 -14.52 -0.81 -7.72
C LEU A 309 -14.92 -2.29 -7.77
N ARG A 310 -16.23 -2.61 -7.73
CA ARG A 310 -16.74 -3.99 -7.77
C ARG A 310 -16.22 -4.75 -8.98
N LYS A 311 -15.76 -5.99 -8.77
CA LYS A 311 -15.20 -6.88 -9.81
C LYS A 311 -13.99 -6.30 -10.55
N ARG A 312 -13.20 -5.43 -9.90
CA ARG A 312 -11.99 -4.82 -10.48
C ARG A 312 -10.76 -5.10 -9.66
N ASP A 313 -9.61 -5.00 -10.33
CA ASP A 313 -8.30 -5.05 -9.72
C ASP A 313 -7.82 -3.63 -9.36
N VAL A 314 -7.22 -3.47 -8.19
CA VAL A 314 -6.67 -2.20 -7.70
C VAL A 314 -5.25 -2.43 -7.18
N LEU A 315 -4.28 -1.59 -7.56
CA LEU A 315 -2.90 -1.66 -7.07
C LEU A 315 -2.69 -0.75 -5.87
N GLU A 316 -2.64 -1.33 -4.67
CA GLU A 316 -2.74 -0.71 -3.34
C GLU A 316 -4.01 0.11 -3.10
N PHE A 317 -4.17 1.18 -3.88
CA PHE A 317 -5.29 2.10 -3.82
C PHE A 317 -5.68 2.58 -5.23
N PRO A 318 -6.94 3.00 -5.45
CA PRO A 318 -7.42 3.39 -6.77
C PRO A 318 -6.75 4.66 -7.28
N THR A 319 -6.48 4.68 -8.60
CA THR A 319 -5.96 5.83 -9.31
C THR A 319 -7.01 6.36 -10.28
N ILE A 320 -7.40 7.63 -10.12
CA ILE A 320 -8.46 8.29 -10.85
C ILE A 320 -7.89 9.44 -11.66
N HIS A 321 -8.10 9.39 -12.96
CA HIS A 321 -7.84 10.47 -13.90
C HIS A 321 -9.06 11.37 -14.02
N VAL A 322 -8.82 12.68 -13.98
CA VAL A 322 -9.86 13.69 -14.16
C VAL A 322 -9.55 14.48 -15.41
N LEU A 323 -10.43 14.34 -16.41
CA LEU A 323 -10.27 14.97 -17.72
C LEU A 323 -11.41 15.98 -17.95
N PRO A 324 -11.16 17.11 -18.63
CA PRO A 324 -12.21 18.06 -18.97
C PRO A 324 -13.28 17.43 -19.87
N ASN A 325 -14.54 17.83 -19.69
CA ASN A 325 -15.65 17.34 -20.52
C ASN A 325 -15.65 17.92 -21.97
N LYS A 326 -14.63 18.71 -22.33
CA LYS A 326 -14.51 19.32 -23.67
C LYS A 326 -13.93 18.36 -24.71
N THR A 327 -13.23 17.33 -24.26
CA THR A 327 -12.61 16.32 -25.12
C THR A 327 -13.54 15.11 -25.21
N GLU A 328 -14.32 15.02 -26.29
CA GLU A 328 -15.14 13.84 -26.61
C GLU A 328 -14.26 12.58 -26.79
N ASN A 329 -13.00 12.78 -27.18
CA ASN A 329 -11.99 11.72 -27.33
C ASN A 329 -10.95 11.80 -26.21
N LEU A 330 -10.53 10.63 -25.70
CA LEU A 330 -9.42 10.54 -24.75
C LEU A 330 -8.14 11.16 -25.34
N PRO A 331 -7.31 11.86 -24.54
CA PRO A 331 -6.01 12.38 -24.99
C PRO A 331 -5.09 11.27 -25.51
N GLU A 332 -4.14 11.65 -26.38
CA GLU A 332 -3.13 10.75 -26.93
C GLU A 332 -2.34 10.05 -25.81
N GLY A 333 -2.31 8.71 -25.83
CA GLY A 333 -1.69 7.89 -24.77
C GLY A 333 -2.65 7.25 -23.75
N PHE A 334 -3.96 7.48 -23.88
CA PHE A 334 -4.99 6.77 -23.12
C PHE A 334 -5.88 5.91 -24.04
N MET A 335 -6.42 4.82 -23.48
CA MET A 335 -7.30 3.87 -24.19
C MET A 335 -8.47 3.49 -23.28
N LEU A 336 -9.68 3.33 -23.83
CA LEU A 336 -10.82 2.83 -23.05
C LEU A 336 -10.68 1.33 -22.77
N GLU A 337 -11.12 0.90 -21.59
CA GLU A 337 -11.14 -0.52 -21.23
C GLU A 337 -11.94 -1.39 -22.21
N ALA A 338 -13.04 -0.87 -22.74
CA ALA A 338 -13.85 -1.60 -23.72
C ALA A 338 -13.04 -1.91 -25.01
N ASP A 339 -12.20 -0.99 -25.45
CA ASP A 339 -11.40 -1.16 -26.66
C ASP A 339 -10.15 -2.01 -26.39
N PHE A 340 -9.57 -1.89 -25.19
CA PHE A 340 -8.51 -2.77 -24.72
C PHE A 340 -8.96 -4.24 -24.65
N LEU A 341 -10.15 -4.50 -24.11
CA LEU A 341 -10.69 -5.85 -24.01
C LEU A 341 -10.99 -6.45 -25.40
N LYS A 342 -11.45 -5.64 -26.36
CA LYS A 342 -11.57 -6.08 -27.76
C LYS A 342 -10.20 -6.43 -28.35
N ALA A 343 -9.21 -5.56 -28.19
CA ALA A 343 -7.87 -5.77 -28.74
C ALA A 343 -7.16 -7.01 -28.16
N ILE A 344 -7.42 -7.38 -26.91
CA ILE A 344 -6.91 -8.61 -26.30
C ILE A 344 -7.74 -9.83 -26.71
N GLY A 345 -9.07 -9.70 -26.74
CA GLY A 345 -9.97 -10.78 -27.16
C GLY A 345 -9.78 -11.19 -28.62
N ASP A 346 -9.38 -10.26 -29.48
CA ASP A 346 -9.04 -10.56 -30.88
C ASP A 346 -7.68 -11.27 -31.00
N LYS A 347 -6.75 -11.06 -30.07
CA LYS A 347 -5.46 -11.78 -30.05
C LYS A 347 -5.60 -13.24 -29.63
N SER A 348 -6.54 -13.59 -28.75
CA SER A 348 -6.78 -15.00 -28.38
C SER A 348 -7.49 -15.81 -29.48
N LYS A 349 -8.05 -15.16 -30.50
CA LYS A 349 -8.59 -15.82 -31.71
C LYS A 349 -7.61 -15.86 -32.89
N GLY A 350 -6.47 -15.17 -32.80
CA GLY A 350 -5.53 -15.00 -33.91
C GLY A 350 -4.20 -15.76 -33.79
N VAL A 351 -4.05 -16.65 -32.80
CA VAL A 351 -2.84 -17.47 -32.64
C VAL A 351 -3.23 -18.92 -32.33
N ALA A 352 -3.79 -19.58 -33.35
CA ALA A 352 -3.56 -21.01 -33.59
C ALA A 352 -2.64 -21.07 -34.81
N ASP A 353 -1.72 -22.03 -34.83
CA ASP A 353 -0.66 -22.25 -35.83
C ASP A 353 0.69 -21.59 -35.52
N THR A 354 1.37 -22.11 -34.50
CA THR A 354 2.76 -22.56 -34.69
C THR A 354 3.01 -23.74 -33.75
N GLU A 355 2.88 -24.93 -34.31
CA GLU A 355 3.35 -26.17 -33.70
C GLU A 355 4.88 -26.13 -33.60
N MET A 356 5.41 -26.39 -32.42
CA MET A 356 6.79 -26.82 -32.21
C MET A 356 6.70 -28.14 -31.46
N ASP A 357 6.89 -29.19 -32.26
CA ASP A 357 7.21 -30.56 -31.90
C ASP A 357 8.49 -30.58 -31.04
N ASP A 358 8.43 -31.21 -29.87
CA ASP A 358 9.59 -31.87 -29.29
C ASP A 358 9.08 -32.99 -28.37
N SER A 359 9.18 -34.20 -28.88
CA SER A 359 8.74 -35.44 -28.26
C SER A 359 9.90 -36.10 -27.50
N ASP A 360 9.65 -36.37 -26.21
CA ASP A 360 10.09 -37.46 -25.33
C ASP A 360 11.46 -38.16 -25.54
N ASP A 361 12.22 -38.32 -24.45
CA ASP A 361 12.21 -39.58 -23.67
C ASP A 361 13.19 -39.52 -22.47
N THR A 362 12.74 -39.90 -21.27
CA THR A 362 13.09 -41.18 -20.60
C THR A 362 12.51 -41.24 -19.18
N SER A 363 11.40 -41.99 -19.10
CA SER A 363 11.04 -43.04 -18.13
C SER A 363 11.34 -42.87 -16.63
N SER A 364 10.24 -42.75 -15.89
CA SER A 364 10.01 -43.22 -14.53
C SER A 364 9.62 -44.70 -14.50
N ASP A 365 10.15 -45.45 -13.55
CA ASP A 365 9.69 -46.78 -13.14
C ASP A 365 9.56 -46.85 -11.60
N ASP A 366 8.31 -46.93 -11.17
CA ASP A 366 7.85 -47.33 -9.84
C ASP A 366 7.98 -48.85 -9.64
N SER A 367 8.33 -49.30 -8.42
CA SER A 367 7.73 -50.50 -7.79
C SER A 367 8.18 -50.71 -6.32
N SER A 368 7.25 -50.41 -5.41
CA SER A 368 6.71 -51.27 -4.34
C SER A 368 7.54 -52.43 -3.73
N SER A 369 7.70 -52.41 -2.39
CA SER A 369 7.73 -53.59 -1.48
C SER A 369 7.69 -53.05 -0.03
N SER A 370 6.53 -53.01 0.62
CA SER A 370 5.96 -54.03 1.54
C SER A 370 6.87 -54.45 2.72
N GLU A 371 6.19 -54.41 3.86
CA GLU A 371 6.56 -54.61 5.26
C GLU A 371 7.23 -55.95 5.56
N GLU A 372 8.08 -56.01 6.59
CA GLU A 372 8.12 -57.13 7.54
C GLU A 372 8.48 -56.59 8.93
N SER A 373 7.59 -56.85 9.88
CA SER A 373 7.88 -56.87 11.31
C SER A 373 8.56 -58.20 11.63
N ASP A 374 9.57 -58.21 12.48
CA ASP A 374 9.73 -59.34 13.38
C ASP A 374 10.42 -58.91 14.68
N SER A 375 9.69 -59.18 15.74
CA SER A 375 10.09 -59.12 17.13
C SER A 375 10.75 -60.45 17.48
N ASP A 376 11.87 -60.45 18.17
CA ASP A 376 12.24 -61.61 19.00
C ASP A 376 12.92 -61.14 20.29
N GLU A 377 12.27 -61.49 21.40
CA GLU A 377 12.78 -61.44 22.76
C GLU A 377 13.22 -62.86 23.13
N SER A 378 14.42 -63.05 23.70
CA SER A 378 14.61 -63.91 24.88
C SER A 378 16.08 -64.17 25.27
N MET A 379 16.31 -63.99 26.58
CA MET A 379 17.09 -64.83 27.53
C MET A 379 18.62 -64.91 27.36
N GLU A 380 19.45 -64.47 28.31
CA GLU A 380 19.67 -64.88 29.73
C GLU A 380 20.81 -65.92 29.87
N ASP A 381 21.66 -65.65 30.88
CA ASP A 381 22.75 -66.43 31.50
C ASP A 381 23.99 -66.79 30.66
N GLY A 382 25.19 -66.36 31.06
CA GLY A 382 26.03 -66.96 32.13
C GLY A 382 27.22 -67.62 31.42
N GLU A 383 28.49 -67.62 31.83
CA GLU A 383 29.15 -67.68 33.13
C GLU A 383 30.69 -67.71 32.85
N ILE A 384 31.54 -67.42 33.86
CA ILE A 384 32.94 -67.93 34.06
C ILE A 384 34.04 -67.34 33.11
N VAL A 385 35.15 -66.72 33.55
CA VAL A 385 36.06 -66.85 34.71
C VAL A 385 36.47 -65.47 35.23
#